data_AF-A0A2V9A5P5-F1
#
_entry.id   AF-A0A2V9A5P5-F1
#
_cell.length_a   1.000
_cell.length_b   1.000
_cell.length_c   1.000
_cell.angle_alpha   90.00
_cell.angle_beta   90.00
_cell.angle_gamma   90.00
#
_symmetry.space_group_name_H-M   'P 1'
#
loop_
_entity.id
_entity.type
_entity.pdbx_description
1 polymer ?
#
loop_
_entity_poly.entity_id
_entity_poly.type
_entity_poly.pdbx_seq_one_letter_code
_entity_poly.pdbx_strand_id
1 'polypeptide(L)' 'MLGVEMEHNEAVRTQAAERYVLGELPPPLRDEFEAHYFDCQECAQDVKAVAEFVDNVRAVLRAAA' A
#
# COMPACT_ATOMS: atom_id res chain seq x y z
N MET A 1 17.98 -12.06 -16.10
CA MET A 1 16.70 -11.34 -15.99
C MET A 1 16.68 -10.78 -14.59
N LEU A 2 17.20 -9.55 -14.43
CA LEU A 2 17.44 -8.93 -13.12
C LEU A 2 16.11 -8.40 -12.57
N GLY A 3 15.89 -8.61 -11.27
CA GLY A 3 14.62 -8.45 -10.58
C GLY A 3 13.96 -7.08 -10.76
N VAL A 4 12.64 -7.11 -10.88
CA VAL A 4 11.79 -5.92 -10.86
C VAL A 4 11.25 -5.83 -9.43
N GLU A 5 12.09 -5.49 -8.46
CA GLU A 5 11.59 -5.10 -7.14
C GLU A 5 11.27 -3.61 -7.19
N MET A 6 10.12 -3.22 -6.64
CA MET A 6 9.75 -1.82 -6.59
C MET A 6 10.72 -1.05 -5.69
N GLU A 7 11.12 0.15 -6.09
CA GLU A 7 11.93 1.02 -5.26
C GLU A 7 11.06 1.94 -4.40
N HIS A 8 11.57 2.39 -3.25
CA HIS A 8 10.82 3.25 -2.33
C HIS A 8 10.23 4.49 -3.02
N ASN A 9 11.05 5.19 -3.82
CA ASN A 9 10.58 6.38 -4.56
C ASN A 9 9.51 6.06 -5.60
N GLU A 10 9.53 4.86 -6.18
CA GLU A 10 8.49 4.41 -7.09
C GLU A 10 7.20 4.11 -6.33
N ALA A 11 7.29 3.43 -5.19
CA ALA A 11 6.15 3.15 -4.31
C ALA A 11 5.44 4.45 -3.90
N VAL A 12 6.20 5.46 -3.48
CA VAL A 12 5.67 6.79 -3.11
C VAL A 12 5.05 7.48 -4.32
N ARG A 13 5.73 7.51 -5.48
CA ARG A 13 5.23 8.18 -6.69
C ARG A 13 3.97 7.55 -7.26
N THR A 14 3.81 6.24 -7.10
CA THR A 14 2.67 5.48 -7.63
C THR A 14 1.54 5.28 -6.63
N GLN A 15 1.69 5.81 -5.40
CA GLN A 15 0.76 5.62 -4.29
C GLN A 15 0.52 4.12 -4.04
N ALA A 16 1.61 3.35 -4.04
CA ALA A 16 1.54 1.89 -3.97
C ALA A 16 0.90 1.43 -2.65
N ALA A 17 1.20 2.08 -1.51
CA ALA A 17 0.62 1.75 -0.22
C ALA A 17 -0.91 1.93 -0.20
N GLU A 18 -1.42 3.05 -0.72
CA GLU A 18 -2.84 3.35 -0.83
C GLU A 18 -3.55 2.34 -1.72
N ARG A 19 -3.01 2.14 -2.92
CA ARG A 19 -3.57 1.21 -3.91
C ARG A 19 -3.49 -0.23 -3.43
N TYR A 20 -2.46 -0.59 -2.67
CA TYR A 20 -2.33 -1.90 -2.05
C TYR A 20 -3.46 -2.15 -1.04
N VAL A 21 -3.66 -1.24 -0.09
CA VAL A 21 -4.69 -1.36 0.95
C VAL A 21 -6.11 -1.33 0.36
N LEU A 22 -6.33 -0.52 -0.68
CA LEU A 22 -7.61 -0.45 -1.39
C LEU A 22 -7.86 -1.62 -2.34
N GLY A 23 -6.84 -2.47 -2.58
CA GLY A 23 -6.94 -3.61 -3.50
C GLY A 23 -6.88 -3.23 -4.99
N GLU A 24 -6.40 -2.03 -5.30
CA GLU A 24 -6.28 -1.44 -6.64
C GLU A 24 -4.93 -1.71 -7.32
N LEU A 25 -4.02 -2.39 -6.62
CA LEU A 25 -2.72 -2.82 -7.15
C LEU A 25 -2.87 -4.16 -7.91
N PRO A 26 -2.60 -4.19 -9.23
CA PRO A 26 -2.65 -5.42 -10.02
C PRO A 26 -1.68 -6.49 -9.50
N PRO A 27 -1.95 -7.79 -9.70
CA PRO A 27 -1.12 -8.87 -9.16
C PRO A 27 0.39 -8.74 -9.39
N PRO A 28 0.91 -8.47 -10.61
CA PRO A 28 2.36 -8.34 -10.79
C PRO A 28 2.94 -7.18 -9.98
N LEU A 29 2.33 -5.99 -10.03
CA LEU A 29 2.79 -4.83 -9.26
C LEU A 29 2.65 -5.02 -7.74
N ARG A 30 1.70 -5.87 -7.31
CA ARG A 30 1.53 -6.24 -5.92
C ARG A 30 2.70 -7.08 -5.43
N ASP A 31 3.08 -8.10 -6.19
CA ASP A 31 4.20 -8.96 -5.82
C ASP A 31 5.51 -8.15 -5.76
N GLU A 32 5.71 -7.23 -6.72
CA GLU A 32 6.86 -6.32 -6.75
C GLU A 32 6.88 -5.34 -5.56
N PHE A 33 5.72 -4.79 -5.20
CA PHE A 33 5.59 -3.92 -4.03
C PHE A 33 5.75 -4.68 -2.71
N GLU A 34 5.21 -5.89 -2.59
CA GLU A 34 5.32 -6.71 -1.38
C GLU A 34 6.77 -7.06 -1.08
N ALA A 35 7.55 -7.44 -2.09
CA ALA A 35 8.98 -7.69 -1.96
C ALA A 35 9.72 -6.48 -1.33
N HIS A 36 9.37 -5.25 -1.74
CA HIS A 36 9.92 -4.04 -1.16
C HIS A 36 9.36 -3.70 0.23
N TYR A 37 8.04 -3.79 0.38
CA TYR A 37 7.29 -3.39 1.57
C TYR A 37 7.76 -4.14 2.83
N PHE A 38 8.10 -5.43 2.71
CA PHE A 38 8.57 -6.22 3.85
C PHE A 38 9.95 -5.78 4.38
N ASP A 39 10.77 -5.13 3.54
CA ASP A 39 12.13 -4.70 3.88
C ASP A 39 12.26 -3.19 4.11
N CYS A 40 11.25 -2.40 3.74
CA CYS A 40 11.26 -0.94 3.89
C CYS A 40 10.36 -0.46 5.05
N GLN A 41 10.98 0.04 6.11
CA GLN A 41 10.27 0.55 7.29
C GLN A 41 9.29 1.70 6.98
N GLU A 42 9.63 2.57 6.03
CA GLU A 42 8.80 3.72 5.63
C GLU A 42 7.55 3.23 4.90
N CYS A 43 7.71 2.36 3.90
CA CYS A 43 6.56 1.77 3.19
C CYS A 43 5.68 0.93 4.13
N ALA A 44 6.28 0.26 5.12
CA ALA A 44 5.52 -0.46 6.14
C ALA A 44 4.67 0.47 7.02
N GLN A 45 5.20 1.65 7.36
CA GLN A 45 4.47 2.67 8.09
C GLN A 45 3.33 3.26 7.26
N ASP A 46 3.56 3.51 5.97
CA ASP A 46 2.53 4.04 5.07
C ASP A 46 1.36 3.07 4.93
N VAL A 47 1.62 1.78 4.66
CA VAL A 47 0.58 0.75 4.56
C VAL A 47 -0.24 0.68 5.85
N LYS A 48 0.43 0.71 7.01
CA LYS A 48 -0.26 0.72 8.30
C LYS A 48 -1.14 1.96 8.48
N ALA A 49 -0.61 3.14 8.19
CA ALA A 49 -1.34 4.40 8.35
C ALA A 49 -2.58 4.45 7.43
N VAL A 50 -2.43 4.01 6.17
CA VAL A 50 -3.54 3.92 5.21
C VAL A 50 -4.58 2.92 5.69
N ALA A 51 -4.18 1.73 6.16
CA ALA A 51 -5.11 0.72 6.66
C ALA A 51 -5.94 1.25 7.85
N GLU A 52 -5.28 1.88 8.83
CA GLU A 52 -5.95 2.51 9.97
C GLU A 52 -6.89 3.64 9.52
N PHE A 53 -6.47 4.47 8.56
CA PHE A 53 -7.32 5.53 8.01
C PHE A 53 -8.57 4.95 7.33
N VAL A 54 -8.42 3.95 6.47
CA VAL A 54 -9.52 3.31 5.75
C VAL A 54 -10.52 2.67 6.72
N ASP A 55 -10.03 1.98 7.75
CA ASP A 55 -10.90 1.36 8.76
C ASP A 55 -11.69 2.40 9.55
N ASN A 56 -11.05 3.50 9.95
CA ASN A 56 -11.71 4.61 10.63
C ASN A 56 -12.77 5.29 9.74
N VAL A 57 -12.44 5.57 8.48
CA VAL A 57 -13.39 6.16 7.52
C VAL A 57 -14.59 5.23 7.32
N ARG A 58 -14.35 3.92 7.14
CA ARG A 58 -15.44 2.93 7.01
C ARG A 58 -16.32 2.89 8.25
N ALA A 59 -15.75 3.02 9.46
CA ALA A 59 -16.51 3.08 10.70
C ALA A 59 -17.40 4.33 10.75
N VAL A 60 -16.86 5.51 10.42
CA VAL A 60 -17.62 6.78 10.38
C VAL A 60 -18.75 6.71 9.36
N LEU A 61 -18.47 6.23 8.15
CA LEU A 61 -19.47 6.13 7.08
C LEU A 61 -20.58 5.15 7.43
N ARG A 62 -20.28 4.03 8.09
CA ARG A 62 -21.29 3.08 8.59
C ARG A 62 -22.15 3.68 9.70
N ALA A 63 -21.59 4.50 10.57
CA ALA A 63 -22.33 5.13 11.67
C ALA A 63 -23.21 6.31 11.20
N ALA A 64 -22.87 6.93 10.06
CA ALA A 64 -23.59 8.06 9.48
C ALA A 64 -24.70 7.64 8.48
N ALA A 65 -24.79 6.36 8.14
CA ALA A 65 -25.81 5.77 7.28
C ALA A 65 -27.05 5.33 8.07
#